data_AF-A0A1G8LKY0-F1
#
_entry.id   AF-A0A1G8LKY0-F1
#
_cell.length_a   1.000
_cell.length_b   1.000
_cell.length_c   1.000
_cell.angle_alpha   90.00
_cell.angle_beta   90.00
_cell.angle_gamma   90.00
#
_symmetry.space_group_name_H-M   'P 1'
#
loop_
_entity.id
_entity.type
_entity.pdbx_description
1 polymer ?
#
loop_
_entity_poly.entity_id
_entity_poly.type
_entity_poly.pdbx_seq_one_letter_code
_entity_poly.pdbx_strand_id
1 'polypeptide(L)'
;MAVVTGNSNLVYDHFDITATPPDPEVARGRLVLSTGSVANVGTDSSGSKYHLANVPSNALVHEDTFFGVASWGFAQVVIGTETDTDALVDQTKATENVVTPFAVADANHGKRWWEVLGLAENPGGQLEIWAHAEANATGAGSMTFRIAYIMP
;
A
#
# COMPACT_ATOMS: atom_id res chain seq x y z
N MET A 1 17.29 -31.07 22.57
CA MET A 1 16.65 -30.05 21.70
C MET A 1 17.51 -29.95 20.46
N ALA A 2 16.94 -30.09 19.26
CA ALA A 2 17.73 -29.93 18.03
C ALA A 2 18.18 -28.46 17.93
N VAL A 3 19.47 -28.23 17.70
CA VAL A 3 19.97 -26.90 17.37
C VAL A 3 19.66 -26.69 15.89
N VAL A 4 18.78 -25.74 15.59
CA VAL A 4 18.49 -25.32 14.21
C VAL A 4 19.40 -24.14 13.91
N THR A 5 20.28 -24.31 12.93
CA THR A 5 21.10 -23.23 12.36
C THR A 5 20.54 -22.90 10.98
N GLY A 6 20.04 -21.68 10.81
CA GLY A 6 19.54 -21.18 9.54
C GLY A 6 19.91 -19.71 9.37
N ASN A 7 20.15 -19.31 8.12
CA ASN A 7 20.44 -17.93 7.75
C ASN A 7 19.14 -17.20 7.36
N SER A 8 19.10 -15.88 7.58
CA SER A 8 18.03 -15.04 7.00
C SER A 8 18.14 -14.99 5.47
N ASN A 9 17.06 -14.62 4.80
CA ASN A 9 17.02 -14.39 3.35
C ASN A 9 17.93 -13.24 2.85
N LEU A 10 18.55 -12.48 3.76
CA LEU A 10 19.53 -11.42 3.46
C LEU A 10 20.99 -11.88 3.57
N VAL A 11 21.23 -13.08 4.11
CA VAL A 11 22.58 -13.60 4.34
C VAL A 11 22.88 -14.66 3.30
N TYR A 12 23.85 -14.34 2.44
CA TYR A 12 24.35 -15.23 1.40
C TYR A 12 25.64 -15.93 1.85
N ASP A 13 25.68 -17.26 1.77
CA ASP A 13 26.93 -18.01 1.92
C ASP A 13 27.60 -18.14 0.56
N HIS A 14 28.73 -17.46 0.40
CA HIS A 14 29.50 -17.46 -0.84
C HIS A 14 30.30 -18.76 -1.07
N PHE A 15 30.32 -19.67 -0.11
CA PHE A 15 30.93 -21.00 -0.24
C PHE A 15 29.91 -22.10 -0.59
N ASP A 16 28.61 -21.82 -0.51
CA ASP A 16 27.56 -22.73 -0.95
C ASP A 16 27.13 -22.41 -2.40
N ILE A 17 27.44 -23.32 -3.32
CA ILE A 17 27.13 -23.16 -4.75
C ILE A 17 25.62 -23.27 -5.07
N THR A 18 24.83 -23.81 -4.13
CA THR A 18 23.37 -23.91 -4.26
C THR A 18 22.64 -22.72 -3.64
N ALA A 19 23.34 -21.88 -2.88
CA ALA A 19 22.76 -20.70 -2.28
C ALA A 19 22.39 -19.67 -3.36
N THR A 20 21.20 -19.08 -3.21
CA THR A 20 20.73 -18.00 -4.07
C THR A 20 21.06 -16.66 -3.41
N PRO A 21 21.66 -15.70 -4.12
CA PRO A 21 21.90 -14.38 -3.55
C PRO A 21 20.58 -13.68 -3.20
N PRO A 22 20.55 -12.85 -2.14
CA PRO A 22 19.39 -12.05 -1.78
C PRO A 22 18.90 -11.19 -2.94
N ASP A 23 17.58 -10.99 -3.00
CA ASP A 23 16.98 -10.02 -3.93
C ASP A 23 17.61 -8.63 -3.66
N PRO A 24 18.25 -8.00 -4.66
CA PRO A 24 18.92 -6.71 -4.46
C PRO A 24 17.96 -5.61 -4.02
N GLU A 25 16.68 -5.67 -4.41
CA GLU A 25 15.65 -4.70 -4.00
C GLU A 25 15.35 -4.85 -2.50
N VAL A 26 15.25 -6.08 -2.00
CA VAL A 26 15.02 -6.37 -0.58
C VAL A 26 16.27 -6.06 0.24
N ALA A 27 17.46 -6.38 -0.28
CA ALA A 27 18.70 -6.23 0.46
C ALA A 27 19.25 -4.80 0.49
N ARG A 28 19.00 -4.00 -0.57
CA ARG A 28 19.65 -2.69 -0.80
C ARG A 28 18.76 -1.69 -1.54
N GLY A 29 17.45 -1.88 -1.56
CA GLY A 29 16.56 -0.97 -2.28
C GLY A 29 16.53 0.45 -1.69
N ARG A 30 16.11 1.39 -2.54
CA ARG A 30 15.92 2.81 -2.20
C ARG A 30 14.47 3.04 -1.77
N LEU A 31 14.30 3.66 -0.60
CA LEU A 31 13.00 4.17 -0.16
C LEU A 31 12.56 5.37 -1.02
N VAL A 32 11.36 5.28 -1.56
CA VAL A 32 10.69 6.34 -2.31
C VAL A 32 9.38 6.69 -1.63
N LEU A 33 9.14 8.00 -1.50
CA LEU A 33 8.00 8.56 -0.78
C LEU A 33 7.24 9.49 -1.71
N SER A 34 5.96 9.21 -1.93
CA SER A 34 5.01 10.10 -2.60
C SER A 34 4.03 10.62 -1.57
N THR A 35 3.95 11.95 -1.39
CA THR A 35 3.00 12.58 -0.46
C THR A 35 2.07 13.49 -1.25
N GLY A 36 0.78 13.43 -0.95
CA GLY A 36 -0.24 14.19 -1.68
C GLY A 36 -1.51 14.38 -0.88
N SER A 37 -2.50 14.99 -1.52
CA SER A 37 -3.85 15.13 -0.96
C SER A 37 -4.90 15.18 -2.04
N VAL A 38 -6.10 14.70 -1.73
CA VAL A 38 -7.31 14.87 -2.56
C VAL A 38 -8.39 15.57 -1.73
N ALA A 39 -9.31 16.26 -2.40
CA ALA A 39 -10.42 16.96 -1.78
C ALA A 39 -11.75 16.53 -2.41
N ASN A 40 -12.77 16.39 -1.57
CA ASN A 40 -14.14 16.12 -1.98
C ASN A 40 -15.02 17.33 -1.61
N VAL A 41 -16.08 17.56 -2.38
CA VAL A 41 -17.13 18.51 -2.03
C VAL A 41 -18.35 17.78 -1.48
N GLY A 42 -19.22 18.49 -0.75
CA GLY A 42 -20.40 17.90 -0.13
C GLY A 42 -21.46 17.40 -1.12
N THR A 43 -21.33 17.72 -2.41
CA THR A 43 -22.22 17.23 -3.48
C THR A 43 -21.66 16.01 -4.21
N ASP A 44 -20.48 15.52 -3.84
CA ASP A 44 -19.90 14.33 -4.46
C ASP A 44 -20.73 13.10 -4.09
N SER A 45 -21.11 12.34 -5.10
CA SER A 45 -22.02 11.21 -4.96
C SER A 45 -21.29 9.90 -4.71
N SER A 46 -22.05 8.87 -4.32
CA SER A 46 -21.64 7.47 -4.49
C SER A 46 -21.16 7.25 -5.92
N GLY A 47 -20.03 6.56 -6.08
CA GLY A 47 -19.35 6.33 -7.35
C GLY A 47 -18.26 7.36 -7.70
N SER A 48 -18.09 8.44 -6.93
CA SER A 48 -16.91 9.31 -7.07
C SER A 48 -15.63 8.53 -6.81
N LYS A 49 -14.59 8.82 -7.60
CA LYS A 49 -13.26 8.20 -7.46
C LYS A 49 -12.16 9.24 -7.60
N TYR A 50 -11.09 9.08 -6.82
CA TYR A 50 -9.95 10.01 -6.77
C TYR A 50 -8.66 9.24 -6.99
N HIS A 51 -7.91 9.61 -8.04
CA HIS A 51 -6.61 9.01 -8.34
C HIS A 51 -5.56 9.56 -7.37
N LEU A 52 -4.93 8.68 -6.59
CA LEU A 52 -3.99 9.07 -5.54
C LEU A 52 -2.54 9.06 -6.05
N ALA A 53 -2.12 7.95 -6.66
CA ALA A 53 -0.77 7.81 -7.18
C ALA A 53 -0.64 6.63 -8.15
N ASN A 54 0.44 6.66 -8.93
CA ASN A 54 0.93 5.51 -9.66
C ASN A 54 2.16 4.94 -8.96
N VAL A 55 2.16 3.63 -8.70
CA VAL A 55 3.27 2.91 -8.05
C VAL A 55 3.78 1.80 -8.98
N PRO A 56 5.08 1.51 -9.02
CA PRO A 56 5.57 0.37 -9.78
C PRO A 56 4.98 -0.93 -9.22
N SER A 57 4.46 -1.79 -10.09
CA SER A 57 3.80 -3.04 -9.66
C SER A 57 4.74 -3.94 -8.82
N ASN A 58 6.02 -3.96 -9.18
CA ASN A 58 7.04 -4.78 -8.53
C ASN A 58 7.67 -4.16 -7.27
N ALA A 59 7.37 -2.89 -6.96
CA ALA A 59 7.97 -2.23 -5.82
C ALA A 59 7.47 -2.83 -4.50
N LEU A 60 8.36 -2.94 -3.53
CA LEU A 60 8.05 -3.41 -2.18
C LEU A 60 7.28 -2.34 -1.42
N VAL A 61 6.16 -2.72 -0.84
CA VAL A 61 5.35 -1.85 -0.01
C VAL A 61 6.05 -1.58 1.31
N HIS A 62 6.05 -0.32 1.75
CA HIS A 62 6.64 0.09 3.03
C HIS A 62 5.55 0.46 4.05
N GLU A 63 5.79 0.12 5.31
CA GLU A 63 4.90 0.36 6.46
C GLU A 63 4.59 1.84 6.73
N ASP A 64 5.41 2.75 6.20
CA ASP A 64 5.18 4.20 6.31
C ASP A 64 4.02 4.70 5.42
N THR A 65 3.37 3.83 4.66
CA THR A 65 2.18 4.18 3.86
C THR A 65 1.00 4.47 4.79
N PHE A 66 0.36 5.63 4.62
CA PHE A 66 -0.80 6.02 5.41
C PHE A 66 -1.75 6.96 4.67
N PHE A 67 -3.00 7.01 5.15
CA PHE A 67 -4.05 7.91 4.70
C PHE A 67 -4.64 8.69 5.88
N GLY A 68 -4.46 10.00 5.88
CA GLY A 68 -5.07 10.93 6.84
C GLY A 68 -6.52 11.22 6.47
N VAL A 69 -7.45 10.60 7.19
CA VAL A 69 -8.89 10.57 6.88
C VAL A 69 -9.75 11.42 7.82
N ALA A 70 -9.13 12.11 8.78
CA ALA A 70 -9.83 12.96 9.76
C ALA A 70 -10.84 13.93 9.10
N SER A 71 -10.41 14.58 8.02
CA SER A 71 -11.21 15.55 7.27
C SER A 71 -11.90 14.95 6.05
N TRP A 72 -11.90 13.63 5.87
CA TRP A 72 -12.51 13.02 4.69
C TRP A 72 -14.03 13.13 4.75
N GLY A 73 -14.65 13.66 3.69
CA GLY A 73 -16.08 13.99 3.69
C GLY A 73 -17.01 12.79 3.57
N PHE A 74 -16.48 11.62 3.19
CA PHE A 74 -17.21 10.36 3.14
C PHE A 74 -17.17 9.63 4.49
N ALA A 75 -18.19 8.80 4.72
CA ALA A 75 -18.34 8.01 5.95
C ALA A 75 -17.51 6.71 5.94
N GLN A 76 -17.00 6.30 4.78
CA GLN A 76 -16.13 5.14 4.61
C GLN A 76 -14.78 5.57 4.01
N VAL A 77 -13.78 4.74 4.23
CA VAL A 77 -12.46 4.85 3.63
C VAL A 77 -12.26 3.59 2.79
N VAL A 78 -12.40 3.75 1.47
CA VAL A 78 -12.31 2.64 0.51
C VAL A 78 -11.21 2.98 -0.47
N ILE A 79 -10.15 2.17 -0.49
CA ILE A 79 -8.93 2.40 -1.25
C ILE A 79 -8.52 1.10 -1.91
N GLY A 80 -8.15 1.18 -3.19
CA GLY A 80 -7.77 0.02 -3.98
C GLY A 80 -7.25 0.43 -5.35
N THR A 81 -7.47 -0.42 -6.34
CA THR A 81 -7.24 -0.10 -7.75
C THR A 81 -8.49 0.56 -8.36
N GLU A 82 -8.45 0.95 -9.63
CA GLU A 82 -9.62 1.53 -10.28
C GLU A 82 -10.82 0.56 -10.34
N THR A 83 -10.54 -0.73 -10.56
CA THR A 83 -11.56 -1.76 -10.78
C THR A 83 -11.85 -2.64 -9.56
N ASP A 84 -10.87 -2.74 -8.65
CA ASP A 84 -10.98 -3.48 -7.40
C ASP A 84 -10.87 -2.47 -6.25
N THR A 85 -12.02 -2.00 -5.78
CA THR A 85 -12.15 -0.74 -5.03
C THR A 85 -11.65 -0.84 -3.60
N ASP A 86 -11.76 -2.02 -3.00
CA ASP A 86 -11.45 -2.34 -1.59
C ASP A 86 -10.18 -3.19 -1.43
N ALA A 87 -9.43 -3.40 -2.51
CA ALA A 87 -8.22 -4.24 -2.52
C ALA A 87 -7.17 -3.87 -1.43
N LEU A 88 -7.14 -2.61 -0.99
CA LEU A 88 -6.16 -2.12 -0.02
C LEU A 88 -6.76 -1.77 1.35
N VAL A 89 -7.88 -1.05 1.36
CA VAL A 89 -8.61 -0.67 2.57
C VAL A 89 -10.09 -0.69 2.26
N ASP A 90 -10.87 -1.34 3.11
CA ASP A 90 -12.30 -1.08 3.26
C ASP A 90 -12.67 -1.08 4.73
N GLN A 91 -13.06 0.11 5.22
CA GLN A 91 -13.60 0.26 6.54
C GLN A 91 -14.48 1.50 6.65
N THR A 92 -15.38 1.46 7.64
CA THR A 92 -16.07 2.68 8.10
C THR A 92 -15.03 3.64 8.68
N LYS A 93 -15.18 4.94 8.39
CA LYS A 93 -14.34 5.98 8.99
C LYS A 93 -14.57 5.97 10.51
N ALA A 94 -13.59 5.45 11.24
CA ALA A 94 -13.56 5.51 12.69
C ALA A 94 -13.21 6.92 13.16
N THR A 95 -13.28 7.18 14.48
CA THR A 95 -12.79 8.43 15.09
C THR A 95 -11.27 8.63 14.89
N GLU A 96 -10.57 7.58 14.44
CA GLU A 96 -9.15 7.61 14.14
C GLU A 96 -8.84 8.48 12.92
N ASN A 97 -7.80 9.29 13.05
CA ASN A 97 -7.47 10.31 12.06
C ASN A 97 -6.61 9.78 10.90
N VAL A 98 -6.00 8.61 11.07
CA VAL A 98 -5.02 8.04 10.14
C VAL A 98 -5.30 6.55 9.96
N VAL A 99 -5.38 6.12 8.72
CA VAL A 99 -5.47 4.72 8.31
C VAL A 99 -4.09 4.29 7.80
N THR A 100 -3.53 3.27 8.43
CA THR A 100 -2.32 2.57 7.96
C THR A 100 -2.78 1.22 7.39
N PRO A 101 -2.83 1.05 6.05
CA PRO A 101 -3.29 -0.21 5.44
C PRO A 101 -2.43 -1.42 5.82
N PHE A 102 -1.19 -1.17 6.27
CA PHE A 102 -0.24 -2.20 6.68
C PHE A 102 0.16 -1.94 8.12
N ALA A 103 0.03 -2.96 8.97
CA ALA A 103 0.67 -2.92 10.27
C ALA A 103 2.16 -3.29 10.13
N VAL A 104 3.00 -2.69 10.97
CA VAL A 104 4.42 -3.06 11.07
C VAL A 104 4.51 -4.54 11.42
N ALA A 105 5.28 -5.30 10.64
CA ALA A 105 5.46 -6.76 10.77
C ALA A 105 4.19 -7.62 10.54
N ASP A 106 3.19 -7.10 9.82
CA ASP A 106 2.07 -7.90 9.33
C ASP A 106 2.48 -8.90 8.24
N ALA A 107 1.61 -9.83 7.89
CA ALA A 107 1.71 -10.75 6.76
C ALA A 107 1.97 -10.05 5.41
N ASN A 108 1.71 -8.75 5.30
CA ASN A 108 2.02 -7.94 4.11
C ASN A 108 3.38 -7.24 4.17
N HIS A 109 4.14 -7.37 5.26
CA HIS A 109 5.47 -6.80 5.37
C HIS A 109 6.43 -7.44 4.36
N GLY A 110 7.12 -6.61 3.57
CA GLY A 110 8.05 -7.07 2.54
C GLY A 110 7.39 -7.70 1.30
N LYS A 111 6.09 -7.50 1.10
CA LYS A 111 5.40 -7.85 -0.15
C LYS A 111 5.46 -6.73 -1.17
N ARG A 112 5.31 -7.07 -2.45
CA ARG A 112 5.19 -6.14 -3.57
C ARG A 112 3.77 -5.62 -3.70
N TRP A 113 3.61 -4.45 -4.33
CA TRP A 113 2.28 -3.83 -4.53
C TRP A 113 1.26 -4.78 -5.17
N TRP A 114 1.65 -5.53 -6.21
CA TRP A 114 0.74 -6.46 -6.87
C TRP A 114 0.25 -7.58 -5.93
N GLU A 115 1.10 -8.08 -5.04
CA GLU A 115 0.75 -9.15 -4.08
C GLU A 115 -0.19 -8.62 -3.00
N VAL A 116 0.09 -7.40 -2.52
CA VAL A 116 -0.73 -6.72 -1.52
C VAL A 116 -2.12 -6.39 -2.07
N LEU A 117 -2.20 -6.00 -3.34
CA LEU A 117 -3.46 -5.75 -4.05
C LEU A 117 -4.17 -7.04 -4.49
N GLY A 118 -3.67 -8.22 -4.10
CA GLY A 118 -4.33 -9.50 -4.37
C GLY A 118 -4.30 -9.95 -5.83
N LEU A 119 -3.44 -9.36 -6.67
CA LEU A 119 -3.31 -9.76 -8.07
C LEU A 119 -2.68 -11.17 -8.16
N ALA A 120 -3.11 -11.96 -9.14
CA ALA A 120 -2.65 -13.34 -9.28
C ALA A 120 -1.18 -13.46 -9.73
N GLU A 121 -0.70 -12.47 -10.49
CA GLU A 121 0.68 -12.37 -10.95
C GLU A 121 1.07 -10.90 -11.10
N ASN A 122 2.38 -10.62 -11.20
CA ASN A 122 2.87 -9.27 -11.43
C ASN A 122 2.47 -8.80 -12.85
N PRO A 123 1.60 -7.78 -12.99
CA PRO A 123 1.17 -7.30 -14.31
C PRO A 123 2.26 -6.50 -15.05
N GLY A 124 3.35 -6.15 -14.36
CA GLY A 124 4.38 -5.23 -14.86
C GLY A 124 3.90 -3.78 -14.90
N GLY A 125 4.84 -2.86 -15.15
CA GLY A 125 4.53 -1.44 -15.29
C GLY A 125 4.11 -0.75 -13.99
N GLN A 126 3.05 0.05 -14.06
CA GLN A 126 2.53 0.83 -12.94
C GLN A 126 1.13 0.37 -12.56
N LEU A 127 0.86 0.36 -11.25
CA LEU A 127 -0.44 0.17 -10.64
C LEU A 127 -0.95 1.52 -10.18
N GLU A 128 -2.24 1.76 -10.41
CA GLU A 128 -2.90 2.99 -10.00
C GLU A 128 -3.61 2.76 -8.67
N ILE A 129 -3.39 3.66 -7.72
CA ILE A 129 -4.05 3.66 -6.42
C ILE A 129 -5.15 4.70 -6.43
N TRP A 130 -6.35 4.29 -6.03
CA TRP A 130 -7.56 5.10 -6.08
C TRP A 130 -8.28 5.08 -4.73
N ALA A 131 -8.85 6.22 -4.34
CA ALA A 131 -9.86 6.30 -3.29
C ALA A 131 -11.26 6.32 -3.92
N HIS A 132 -12.19 5.56 -3.36
CA HIS A 132 -13.54 5.38 -3.87
C HIS A 132 -14.59 5.85 -2.87
N ALA A 133 -15.70 6.35 -3.39
CA ALA A 133 -16.88 6.71 -2.62
C ALA A 133 -17.98 5.67 -2.83
N GLU A 134 -18.29 4.87 -1.82
CA GLU A 134 -19.42 3.93 -1.87
C GLU A 134 -20.76 4.58 -1.49
N ALA A 135 -20.69 5.71 -0.80
CA ALA A 135 -21.84 6.51 -0.39
C ALA A 135 -21.65 7.98 -0.77
N ASN A 136 -22.73 8.77 -0.71
CA ASN A 136 -22.65 10.21 -0.90
C ASN A 136 -21.81 10.87 0.20
N ALA A 137 -21.13 11.96 -0.13
CA ALA A 137 -20.41 12.74 0.85
C ALA A 137 -21.37 13.31 1.90
N THR A 138 -20.97 13.24 3.18
CA THR A 138 -21.69 13.89 4.28
C THR A 138 -21.35 15.36 4.41
N GLY A 139 -20.23 15.79 3.80
CA GLY A 139 -19.76 17.16 3.74
C GLY A 139 -18.52 17.28 2.86
N ALA A 140 -18.07 18.52 2.62
CA ALA A 140 -16.80 18.76 1.97
C ALA A 140 -15.64 18.35 2.88
N GLY A 141 -14.54 17.90 2.28
CA GLY A 141 -13.44 17.31 3.01
C GLY A 141 -12.18 17.15 2.20
N SER A 142 -11.16 16.57 2.83
CA SER A 142 -9.87 16.26 2.21
C SER A 142 -9.22 15.07 2.87
N MET A 143 -8.43 14.33 2.08
CA MET A 143 -7.59 13.24 2.54
C MET A 143 -6.14 13.54 2.15
N THR A 144 -5.26 13.65 3.13
CA THR A 144 -3.81 13.72 2.92
C THR A 144 -3.24 12.31 2.97
N PHE A 145 -2.23 11.98 2.18
CA PHE A 145 -1.69 10.62 2.16
C PHE A 145 -0.19 10.61 1.91
N ARG A 146 0.44 9.51 2.33
CA ARG A 146 1.80 9.13 1.94
C ARG A 146 1.75 7.70 1.42
N ILE A 147 2.36 7.49 0.26
CA ILE A 147 2.61 6.18 -0.31
C ILE A 147 4.12 5.98 -0.30
N ALA A 148 4.57 4.98 0.47
CA ALA A 148 5.97 4.67 0.67
C ALA A 148 6.27 3.28 0.09
N TYR A 149 7.33 3.18 -0.70
CA TYR A 149 7.74 1.92 -1.31
C TYR A 149 9.25 1.87 -1.53
N ILE A 150 9.80 0.67 -1.60
CA ILE A 150 11.20 0.42 -1.91
C ILE A 150 11.30 -0.06 -3.35
N MET A 151 12.29 0.45 -4.08
CA MET A 151 12.59 0.08 -5.47
C MET A 151 14.12 -0.02 -5.67
N PRO A 152 14.63 -0.72 -6.70
CA PRO A 152 16.06 -0.80 -6.96
C PRO A 152 16.71 0.56 -7.33
#